data_AF-A0A512BPY1-F1
#
_entry.id   AF-A0A512BPY1-F1
#
_cell.length_a   1.000
_cell.length_b   1.000
_cell.length_c   1.000
_cell.angle_alpha   90.00
_cell.angle_beta   90.00
_cell.angle_gamma   90.00
#
_symmetry.space_group_name_H-M   'P 1'
#
loop_
_entity.id
_entity.type
_entity.pdbx_description
1 polymer ?
#
loop_
_entity_poly.entity_id
_entity_poly.type
_entity_poly.pdbx_seq_one_letter_code
_entity_poly.pdbx_strand_id
1 'polypeptide(L)'
;MRTPYDEHTPSGDFVLAPDQASAALRALLAEVAREAPRHRGLELKAVRHCSPAWNALQAEPEGYLLHPEPFWKKAFLDVRGDADSYFASLGKMRRNLRLGRRRLEKYGAVSVEMRRGAAAGDDFLAEFLEHRTVCRTRSDSTSARGRGVGRRGSAFSSDALALEASGWKGRMGTAILNDPDLVTFYTRLVRSFAAKGRLEWHMIRVEGRLVAAQMGIRCGASLMLPKYAYDEEFAECWPGHILVEEVIKDAFARPEIAELNPMSDGNQHRLFHLPRDEYANVRLVRRTVMSVSRRFVRGTVRSVYRDYLRPRIRPVMEQLSGAFIAR
;
A
#
# COMPACT_ATOMS: atom_id res chain seq x y z
N MET A 1 -2.55 -17.90 16.72
CA MET A 1 -1.99 -16.56 16.98
C MET A 1 -2.48 -15.63 15.88
N ARG A 2 -3.17 -14.53 16.21
CA ARG A 2 -3.35 -13.41 15.28
C ARG A 2 -2.22 -12.44 15.54
N THR A 3 -1.41 -12.15 14.53
CA THR A 3 -0.52 -11.00 14.58
C THR A 3 -1.37 -9.75 14.77
N PRO A 4 -0.99 -8.79 15.64
CA PRO A 4 -1.67 -7.50 15.66
C PRO A 4 -1.58 -6.91 14.25
N TYR A 5 -2.74 -6.76 13.63
CA TYR A 5 -2.92 -6.45 12.22
C TYR A 5 -3.87 -5.26 12.13
N ASP A 6 -3.45 -4.27 11.35
CA ASP A 6 -4.29 -3.16 10.89
C ASP A 6 -4.51 -3.38 9.39
N GLU A 7 -5.76 -3.25 8.91
CA GLU A 7 -6.08 -3.33 7.47
C GLU A 7 -5.27 -2.34 6.63
N HIS A 8 -4.77 -1.28 7.27
CA HIS A 8 -3.95 -0.25 6.64
C HIS A 8 -2.45 -0.53 6.67
N THR A 9 -1.99 -1.57 7.38
CA THR A 9 -0.59 -2.04 7.41
C THR A 9 -0.56 -3.53 7.04
N PRO A 10 -0.74 -3.87 5.75
CA PRO A 10 -0.80 -5.27 5.33
C PRO A 10 0.51 -5.98 5.67
N SER A 11 0.39 -7.23 6.11
CA SER A 11 1.54 -8.14 6.25
C SER A 11 2.30 -8.23 4.94
N GLY A 12 3.63 -8.22 5.02
CA GLY A 12 4.52 -8.28 3.86
C GLY A 12 4.84 -9.72 3.45
N ASP A 13 5.49 -9.82 2.29
CA ASP A 13 6.00 -11.06 1.74
C ASP A 13 7.11 -11.69 2.61
N PHE A 14 7.44 -12.95 2.37
CA PHE A 14 8.60 -13.61 2.97
C PHE A 14 9.89 -12.99 2.47
N VAL A 15 10.80 -12.70 3.39
CA VAL A 15 12.17 -12.32 3.06
C VAL A 15 12.98 -13.60 2.88
N LEU A 16 13.13 -14.02 1.63
CA LEU A 16 13.92 -15.19 1.25
C LEU A 16 15.07 -14.79 0.34
N ALA A 17 16.24 -15.36 0.57
CA ALA A 17 17.35 -15.25 -0.38
C ALA A 17 16.97 -15.99 -1.69
N PRO A 18 17.23 -15.42 -2.88
CA PRO A 18 16.85 -16.02 -4.16
C PRO A 18 17.26 -17.48 -4.34
N ASP A 19 18.48 -17.82 -3.92
CA ASP A 19 19.09 -19.15 -4.01
C ASP A 19 18.52 -20.15 -2.99
N GLN A 20 17.97 -19.66 -1.89
CA GLN A 20 17.41 -20.49 -0.81
C GLN A 20 15.88 -20.55 -0.82
N ALA A 21 15.20 -19.73 -1.64
CA ALA A 21 13.75 -19.54 -1.52
C ALA A 21 12.95 -20.83 -1.68
N SER A 22 13.28 -21.68 -2.65
CA SER A 22 12.61 -22.97 -2.85
C SER A 22 12.85 -23.95 -1.71
N ALA A 23 14.09 -24.03 -1.19
CA ALA A 23 14.43 -24.90 -0.08
C ALA A 23 13.74 -24.45 1.22
N ALA A 24 13.76 -23.15 1.50
CA ALA A 24 13.11 -22.55 2.66
C ALA A 24 11.59 -22.72 2.63
N LEU A 25 10.95 -22.49 1.47
CA LEU A 25 9.51 -22.70 1.32
C LEU A 25 9.14 -24.18 1.53
N ARG A 26 9.93 -25.11 0.99
CA ARG A 26 9.72 -26.55 1.22
C ARG A 26 9.83 -26.92 2.69
N ALA A 27 10.87 -26.44 3.38
CA ALA A 27 11.08 -26.68 4.80
C ALA A 27 9.92 -26.11 5.65
N LEU A 28 9.46 -24.90 5.33
CA LEU A 28 8.31 -24.28 5.99
C LEU A 28 7.05 -25.12 5.83
N LEU A 29 6.75 -25.61 4.62
CA LEU A 29 5.57 -26.43 4.35
C LEU A 29 5.64 -27.79 5.05
N ALA A 30 6.82 -28.40 5.09
CA ALA A 30 7.05 -29.64 5.83
C ALA A 30 6.81 -29.43 7.33
N GLU A 31 7.29 -28.32 7.88
CA GLU A 31 7.09 -27.97 9.29
C GLU A 31 5.63 -27.67 9.62
N VAL A 32 4.91 -26.95 8.75
CA VAL A 32 3.45 -26.77 8.88
C VAL A 32 2.72 -28.10 8.86
N ALA A 33 3.13 -29.03 7.99
CA ALA A 33 2.53 -30.37 7.96
C ALA A 33 2.82 -31.17 9.24
N ARG A 34 3.98 -30.96 9.87
CA ARG A 34 4.36 -31.59 11.15
C ARG A 34 3.58 -31.02 12.34
N GLU A 35 3.56 -29.70 12.47
CA GLU A 35 2.92 -28.98 13.59
C GLU A 35 1.39 -28.94 13.48
N ALA A 36 0.87 -28.87 12.25
CA ALA A 36 -0.57 -28.79 11.98
C ALA A 36 -0.99 -29.84 10.93
N PRO A 37 -0.94 -31.15 11.23
CA PRO A 37 -1.14 -32.22 10.24
C PRO A 37 -2.53 -32.22 9.58
N ARG A 38 -3.52 -31.59 10.21
CA ARG A 38 -4.90 -31.46 9.68
C ARG A 38 -5.16 -30.14 8.94
N HIS A 39 -4.14 -29.31 8.69
CA HIS A 39 -4.34 -28.06 7.96
C HIS A 39 -4.87 -28.33 6.54
N ARG A 40 -5.80 -27.46 6.09
CA ARG A 40 -6.38 -27.55 4.74
C ARG A 40 -5.57 -26.79 3.70
N GLY A 41 -4.70 -25.90 4.16
CA GLY A 41 -3.91 -25.02 3.34
C GLY A 41 -3.30 -23.89 4.15
N LEU A 42 -2.61 -23.01 3.44
CA LEU A 42 -2.01 -21.79 3.96
C LEU A 42 -2.42 -20.62 3.07
N GLU A 43 -2.49 -19.45 3.67
CA GLU A 43 -2.67 -18.21 2.93
C GLU A 43 -1.47 -17.31 3.20
N LEU A 44 -0.74 -17.00 2.13
CA LEU A 44 0.36 -16.05 2.15
C LEU A 44 -0.19 -14.71 1.69
N LYS A 45 -0.04 -13.68 2.51
CA LYS A 45 -0.60 -12.36 2.25
C LYS A 45 0.43 -11.47 1.56
N ALA A 46 -0.01 -10.67 0.60
CA ALA A 46 0.81 -9.69 -0.12
C ALA A 46 2.16 -10.22 -0.62
N VAL A 47 2.15 -11.41 -1.25
CA VAL A 47 3.32 -11.94 -1.96
C VAL A 47 3.58 -11.04 -3.16
N ARG A 48 4.79 -10.50 -3.27
CA ARG A 48 5.20 -9.57 -4.33
C ARG A 48 5.60 -10.38 -5.58
N HIS A 49 5.11 -10.00 -6.75
CA HIS A 49 5.26 -10.76 -7.98
C HIS A 49 6.73 -10.93 -8.43
N CYS A 50 7.61 -9.97 -8.13
CA CYS A 50 9.04 -10.10 -8.44
C CYS A 50 9.87 -10.76 -7.32
N SER A 51 9.25 -11.24 -6.24
CA SER A 51 10.00 -11.75 -5.10
C SER A 51 10.53 -13.17 -5.31
N PRO A 52 11.62 -13.53 -4.61
CA PRO A 52 12.07 -14.92 -4.50
C PRO A 52 10.98 -15.87 -4.03
N ALA A 53 10.10 -15.43 -3.12
CA ALA A 53 9.00 -16.22 -2.61
C ALA A 53 7.97 -16.54 -3.71
N TRP A 54 7.61 -15.55 -4.53
CA TRP A 54 6.75 -15.78 -5.70
C TRP A 54 7.36 -16.79 -6.66
N ASN A 55 8.64 -16.62 -7.02
CA ASN A 55 9.34 -17.54 -7.91
C ASN A 55 9.35 -18.99 -7.36
N ALA A 56 9.59 -19.14 -6.05
CA ALA A 56 9.54 -20.45 -5.39
C ALA A 56 8.13 -21.05 -5.37
N LEU A 57 7.08 -20.24 -5.21
CA LEU A 57 5.68 -20.69 -5.25
C LEU A 57 5.26 -21.15 -6.66
N GLN A 58 5.75 -20.47 -7.69
CA GLN A 58 5.49 -20.80 -9.10
C GLN A 58 6.10 -22.15 -9.51
N ALA A 59 7.10 -22.65 -8.77
CA ALA A 59 7.63 -24.01 -8.94
C ALA A 59 6.67 -25.11 -8.42
N GLU A 60 5.45 -24.76 -8.02
CA GLU A 60 4.40 -25.64 -7.47
C GLU A 60 4.89 -26.55 -6.34
N PRO A 61 4.91 -26.07 -5.09
CA PRO A 61 5.38 -26.87 -3.96
C PRO A 61 4.59 -28.19 -3.85
N GLU A 62 5.34 -29.28 -3.67
CA GLU A 62 4.81 -30.63 -3.61
C GLU A 62 3.72 -30.76 -2.53
N GLY A 63 2.63 -31.45 -2.85
CA GLY A 63 1.52 -31.65 -1.93
C GLY A 63 0.57 -30.43 -1.80
N TYR A 64 0.78 -29.35 -2.56
CA TYR A 64 -0.12 -28.19 -2.56
C TYR A 64 -0.60 -27.82 -3.97
N LEU A 65 -1.72 -27.09 -4.01
CA LEU A 65 -2.27 -26.42 -5.19
C LEU A 65 -2.16 -24.93 -4.96
N LEU A 66 -1.51 -24.25 -5.91
CA LEU A 66 -1.38 -22.80 -5.90
C LEU A 66 -2.66 -22.13 -6.43
N HIS A 67 -3.19 -21.17 -5.68
CA HIS A 67 -4.30 -20.32 -6.11
C HIS A 67 -3.99 -18.86 -5.76
N PRO A 68 -3.37 -18.09 -6.67
CA PRO A 68 -3.21 -16.66 -6.49
C PRO A 68 -4.57 -15.96 -6.58
N GLU A 69 -4.84 -15.06 -5.65
CA GLU A 69 -5.93 -14.09 -5.74
C GLU A 69 -5.60 -12.99 -6.77
N PRO A 70 -6.58 -12.17 -7.19
CA PRO A 70 -6.33 -11.06 -8.09
C PRO A 70 -5.21 -10.16 -7.59
N PHE A 71 -4.30 -9.79 -8.50
CA PHE A 71 -3.21 -8.91 -8.18
C PHE A 71 -3.71 -7.48 -7.92
N TRP A 72 -3.11 -6.83 -6.93
CA TRP A 72 -3.18 -5.39 -6.74
C TRP A 72 -1.80 -4.78 -6.86
N LYS A 73 -1.74 -3.46 -7.05
CA LYS A 73 -0.48 -2.74 -7.28
C LYS A 73 -0.09 -1.93 -6.06
N LYS A 74 1.21 -1.82 -5.81
CA LYS A 74 1.79 -0.82 -4.92
C LYS A 74 2.93 -0.11 -5.62
N ALA A 75 3.09 1.17 -5.31
CA ALA A 75 4.22 1.94 -5.78
C ALA A 75 5.50 1.53 -5.03
N PHE A 76 6.64 1.67 -5.69
CA PHE A 76 7.97 1.56 -5.09
C PHE A 76 8.95 2.42 -5.89
N LEU A 77 10.14 2.66 -5.34
CA LEU A 77 11.24 3.32 -6.03
C LEU A 77 12.54 2.57 -5.75
N ASP A 78 13.24 2.14 -6.80
CA ASP A 78 14.62 1.68 -6.69
C ASP A 78 15.53 2.91 -6.56
N VAL A 79 16.21 3.02 -5.43
CA VAL A 79 17.07 4.18 -5.10
C VAL A 79 18.57 3.88 -5.30
N ARG A 80 18.90 2.74 -5.91
CA ARG A 80 20.29 2.40 -6.32
C ARG A 80 20.67 3.05 -7.65
N GLY A 81 19.69 3.61 -8.37
CA GLY A 81 19.89 4.29 -9.64
C GLY A 81 20.44 5.70 -9.49
N ASP A 82 20.46 6.44 -10.60
CA ASP A 82 20.94 7.82 -10.63
C ASP A 82 19.88 8.82 -10.14
N ALA A 83 20.20 9.51 -9.05
CA ALA A 83 19.31 10.48 -8.41
C ALA A 83 19.00 11.67 -9.34
N ASP A 84 20.02 12.18 -10.04
CA ASP A 84 19.88 13.36 -10.89
C ASP A 84 18.96 13.10 -12.08
N SER A 85 19.12 11.95 -12.75
CA SER A 85 18.23 11.47 -13.80
C SER A 85 16.80 11.30 -13.29
N TYR A 86 16.63 10.73 -12.10
CA TYR A 86 15.31 10.58 -11.49
C TYR A 86 14.64 11.95 -11.26
N PHE A 87 15.30 12.89 -10.60
CA PHE A 87 14.74 14.22 -10.34
C PHE A 87 14.55 15.05 -11.61
N ALA A 88 15.38 14.86 -12.64
CA ALA A 88 15.20 15.46 -13.95
C ALA A 88 13.91 14.97 -14.63
N SER A 89 13.54 13.71 -14.42
CA SER A 89 12.31 13.12 -15.00
C SER A 89 11.01 13.71 -14.44
N LEU A 90 11.04 14.35 -13.27
CA LEU A 90 9.83 14.80 -12.55
C LEU A 90 9.10 15.99 -13.20
N GLY A 91 9.70 16.65 -14.19
CA GLY A 91 9.06 17.69 -15.00
C GLY A 91 8.30 18.76 -14.18
N LYS A 92 6.97 18.85 -14.36
CA LYS A 92 6.11 19.82 -13.65
C LYS A 92 6.18 19.65 -12.12
N MET A 93 6.37 18.43 -11.63
CA MET A 93 6.41 18.17 -10.19
C MET A 93 7.61 18.86 -9.54
N ARG A 94 8.80 18.80 -10.16
CA ARG A 94 10.00 19.52 -9.69
C ARG A 94 9.77 21.03 -9.56
N ARG A 95 9.07 21.63 -10.54
CA ARG A 95 8.69 23.06 -10.48
C ARG A 95 7.73 23.32 -9.31
N ASN A 96 6.71 22.49 -9.11
CA ASN A 96 5.73 22.66 -8.05
C ASN A 96 6.37 22.57 -6.66
N LEU A 97 7.27 21.61 -6.45
CA LEU A 97 8.02 21.45 -5.20
C LEU A 97 8.83 22.71 -4.87
N ARG A 98 9.54 23.28 -5.86
CA ARG A 98 10.27 24.53 -5.70
C ARG A 98 9.36 25.70 -5.33
N LEU A 99 8.18 25.80 -5.94
CA LEU A 99 7.21 26.85 -5.63
C LEU A 99 6.60 26.66 -4.24
N GLY A 100 6.30 25.42 -3.86
CA GLY A 100 5.81 25.07 -2.53
C GLY A 100 6.79 25.47 -1.43
N ARG A 101 8.09 25.15 -1.62
CA ARG A 101 9.15 25.54 -0.67
C ARG A 101 9.26 27.05 -0.50
N ARG A 102 9.24 27.80 -1.62
CA ARG A 102 9.23 29.28 -1.60
C ARG A 102 8.01 29.86 -0.91
N ARG A 103 6.85 29.18 -0.94
CA ARG A 103 5.67 29.60 -0.18
C ARG A 103 5.86 29.32 1.30
N LEU A 104 6.39 28.15 1.64
CA LEU A 104 6.64 27.75 3.02
C LEU A 104 7.64 28.69 3.71
N GLU A 105 8.69 29.10 3.01
CA GLU A 105 9.69 30.08 3.46
C GLU A 105 9.09 31.46 3.80
N LYS A 106 7.91 31.81 3.26
CA LYS A 106 7.22 33.06 3.63
C LYS A 106 6.59 33.01 5.02
N TYR A 107 6.36 31.82 5.56
CA TYR A 107 5.84 31.62 6.90
C TYR A 107 6.96 31.60 7.96
N GLY A 108 8.23 31.55 7.52
CA GLY A 108 9.41 31.64 8.39
C GLY A 108 10.50 30.64 8.02
N ALA A 109 11.48 30.49 8.91
CA ALA A 109 12.63 29.60 8.74
C ALA A 109 12.18 28.13 8.65
N VAL A 110 12.44 27.51 7.49
CA VAL A 110 12.11 26.11 7.21
C VAL A 110 13.30 25.22 7.56
N SER A 111 13.06 24.16 8.32
CA SER A 111 14.05 23.12 8.60
C SER A 111 13.49 21.73 8.27
N VAL A 112 14.38 20.84 7.86
CA VAL A 112 14.09 19.43 7.61
C VAL A 112 14.86 18.62 8.64
N GLU A 113 14.16 17.81 9.42
CA GLU A 113 14.76 16.96 10.46
C GLU A 113 14.54 15.49 10.13
N MET A 114 15.58 14.67 10.26
CA MET A 114 15.49 13.22 10.12
C MET A 114 16.05 12.57 11.38
N ARG A 115 15.16 11.98 12.20
CA ARG A 115 15.53 11.23 13.40
C ARG A 115 15.55 9.75 13.09
N ARG A 116 16.58 9.02 13.51
CA ARG A 116 16.76 7.59 13.21
C ARG A 116 17.15 6.79 14.44
N GLY A 117 16.74 5.53 14.47
CA GLY A 117 17.12 4.57 15.51
C GLY A 117 16.74 5.06 16.91
N ALA A 118 17.70 5.08 17.84
CA ALA A 118 17.46 5.51 19.22
C ALA A 118 16.97 6.98 19.31
N ALA A 119 17.38 7.85 18.39
CA ALA A 119 16.91 9.23 18.33
C ALA A 119 15.48 9.37 17.78
N ALA A 120 14.92 8.30 17.20
CA ALA A 120 13.55 8.25 16.69
C ALA A 120 12.53 7.72 17.73
N GLY A 121 12.93 7.63 19.01
CA GLY A 121 12.15 7.03 20.09
C GLY A 121 10.80 7.69 20.41
N ASP A 122 10.16 7.20 21.47
CA ASP A 122 8.76 7.46 21.83
C ASP A 122 8.35 8.94 21.92
N ASP A 123 9.30 9.81 22.26
CA ASP A 123 9.05 11.24 22.50
C ASP A 123 8.34 11.93 21.34
N PHE A 124 8.63 11.51 20.10
CA PHE A 124 8.01 12.09 18.91
C PHE A 124 6.65 11.47 18.55
N LEU A 125 6.32 10.26 19.03
CA LEU A 125 5.04 9.64 18.71
C LEU A 125 3.87 10.46 19.27
N ALA A 126 4.01 10.99 20.49
CA ALA A 126 3.01 11.88 21.08
C ALA A 126 2.82 13.14 20.22
N GLU A 127 3.91 13.83 19.87
CA GLU A 127 3.88 15.01 19.01
C GLU A 127 3.24 14.70 17.63
N PHE A 128 3.57 13.55 17.04
CA PHE A 128 3.02 13.09 15.76
C PHE A 128 1.50 12.85 15.84
N LEU A 129 1.01 12.27 16.94
CA LEU A 129 -0.41 11.94 17.13
C LEU A 129 -1.24 13.16 17.54
N GLU A 130 -0.69 14.06 18.35
CA GLU A 130 -1.38 15.25 18.85
C GLU A 130 -1.55 16.35 17.79
N HIS A 131 -0.68 16.37 16.78
CA HIS A 131 -0.75 17.39 15.75
C HIS A 131 -2.04 17.24 14.93
N ARG A 132 -2.77 18.35 14.70
CA ARG A 132 -3.96 18.43 13.83
C ARG A 132 -3.59 18.06 12.40
N THR A 133 -3.48 16.77 12.15
CA THR A 133 -2.87 16.22 10.95
C THR A 133 -3.85 15.30 10.27
N VAL A 134 -3.91 15.46 8.95
CA VAL A 134 -4.68 14.56 8.11
C VAL A 134 -3.80 13.41 7.69
N CYS A 135 -4.03 12.25 8.31
CA CYS A 135 -3.55 10.98 7.79
C CYS A 135 -4.32 10.63 6.50
N ARG A 136 -3.67 10.76 5.34
CA ARG A 136 -4.24 10.31 4.05
C ARG A 136 -3.93 8.83 3.84
N THR A 137 -4.90 7.97 4.18
CA THR A 137 -4.97 6.58 3.70
C THR A 137 -6.32 6.40 3.02
N ARG A 138 -6.36 6.24 1.68
CA ARG A 138 -7.62 5.97 0.97
C ARG A 138 -7.46 4.75 0.07
N SER A 139 -8.15 3.68 0.43
CA SER A 139 -8.47 2.56 -0.44
C SER A 139 -9.92 2.17 -0.19
N ASP A 140 -10.83 2.74 -0.96
CA ASP A 140 -12.13 2.13 -1.20
C ASP A 140 -12.35 2.12 -2.70
N SER A 141 -12.21 0.92 -3.26
CA SER A 141 -12.74 0.55 -4.56
C SER A 141 -14.14 -0.03 -4.33
N THR A 142 -15.17 0.81 -4.39
CA THR A 142 -16.54 0.32 -4.48
C THR A 142 -17.16 0.80 -5.78
N SER A 143 -17.50 -0.21 -6.58
CA SER A 143 -18.22 -0.11 -7.85
C SER A 143 -19.47 0.74 -7.74
N ALA A 144 -19.66 1.67 -8.68
CA ALA A 144 -20.97 2.16 -9.04
C ALA A 144 -21.07 2.30 -10.56
N ARG A 145 -21.89 1.42 -11.16
CA ARG A 145 -22.46 1.63 -12.49
C ARG A 145 -23.47 2.77 -12.39
N GLY A 146 -23.42 3.71 -13.33
CA GLY A 146 -24.45 4.74 -13.51
C GLY A 146 -24.32 5.38 -14.88
N ARG A 147 -25.37 5.27 -15.71
CA ARG A 147 -25.44 5.69 -17.12
C ARG A 147 -25.52 7.22 -17.23
N GLY A 148 -24.98 7.77 -18.32
CA GLY A 148 -24.83 9.21 -18.54
C GLY A 148 -26.06 9.94 -19.08
N VAL A 149 -25.86 11.24 -19.36
CA VAL A 149 -26.33 12.08 -20.49
C VAL A 149 -25.53 13.39 -20.40
N GLY A 150 -25.06 13.93 -21.53
CA GLY A 150 -24.04 14.98 -21.58
C GLY A 150 -24.51 16.39 -21.91
N ARG A 151 -23.55 17.32 -22.03
CA ARG A 151 -23.48 18.39 -23.04
C ARG A 151 -22.11 19.07 -23.01
N ARG A 152 -21.62 19.46 -24.19
CA ARG A 152 -20.41 20.25 -24.40
C ARG A 152 -20.67 21.71 -23.99
N GLY A 153 -19.65 22.36 -23.46
CA GLY A 153 -19.60 23.82 -23.26
C GLY A 153 -18.36 24.21 -22.48
N SER A 154 -17.51 25.02 -23.11
CA SER A 154 -16.28 25.58 -22.57
C SER A 154 -16.46 26.28 -21.21
N ALA A 155 -15.73 25.82 -20.19
CA ALA A 155 -15.40 26.60 -19.00
C ALA A 155 -14.23 25.93 -18.28
N PHE A 156 -13.23 26.74 -17.90
CA PHE A 156 -12.23 26.39 -16.90
C PHE A 156 -12.98 26.15 -15.56
N SER A 157 -13.47 24.93 -15.34
CA SER A 157 -14.33 24.61 -14.19
C SER A 157 -13.51 24.00 -13.06
N SER A 158 -13.37 24.78 -11.98
CA SER A 158 -13.70 24.53 -10.56
C SER A 158 -14.09 23.12 -10.04
N ASP A 159 -13.99 22.03 -10.80
CA ASP A 159 -14.45 20.70 -10.39
C ASP A 159 -13.41 19.90 -9.58
N ALA A 160 -12.23 20.46 -9.31
CA ALA A 160 -11.24 19.87 -8.40
C ALA A 160 -11.45 20.28 -6.92
N LEU A 161 -12.14 21.40 -6.65
CA LEU A 161 -12.40 21.86 -5.28
C LEU A 161 -13.76 21.41 -4.73
N ALA A 162 -14.72 21.03 -5.58
CA ALA A 162 -16.04 20.57 -5.14
C ALA A 162 -16.04 19.13 -4.57
N LEU A 163 -14.92 18.40 -4.66
CA LEU A 163 -14.72 17.11 -3.99
C LEU A 163 -13.87 17.23 -2.70
N GLU A 164 -13.48 18.46 -2.32
CA GLU A 164 -12.68 18.72 -1.12
C GLU A 164 -13.51 19.14 0.11
N ALA A 165 -14.82 19.33 -0.03
CA ALA A 165 -15.70 19.81 1.04
C ALA A 165 -16.64 18.74 1.66
N SER A 166 -16.47 17.44 1.39
CA SER A 166 -17.27 16.38 2.02
C SER A 166 -16.44 15.53 3.02
N GLY A 167 -16.27 16.06 4.23
CA GLY A 167 -16.80 15.39 5.43
C GLY A 167 -16.07 14.19 6.06
N TRP A 168 -14.82 13.86 5.73
CA TRP A 168 -14.11 12.73 6.39
C TRP A 168 -12.81 13.11 7.12
N LYS A 169 -12.09 14.15 6.67
CA LYS A 169 -10.64 14.28 6.95
C LYS A 169 -10.25 15.11 8.19
N GLY A 170 -11.20 15.69 8.91
CA GLY A 170 -10.98 16.20 10.28
C GLY A 170 -11.20 15.18 11.39
N ARG A 171 -11.70 13.97 11.09
CA ARG A 171 -12.01 12.90 12.08
C ARG A 171 -10.98 11.76 12.14
N MET A 172 -9.96 11.77 11.28
CA MET A 172 -8.94 10.70 11.25
C MET A 172 -7.70 11.03 12.09
N GLY A 173 -7.37 12.32 12.29
CA GLY A 173 -6.42 12.72 13.34
C GLY A 173 -6.90 12.29 14.73
N THR A 174 -8.23 12.15 14.89
CA THR A 174 -8.84 11.56 16.08
C THR A 174 -9.00 10.03 16.01
N ALA A 175 -8.79 9.34 14.88
CA ALA A 175 -9.10 7.90 14.81
C ALA A 175 -8.09 7.02 15.56
N ILE A 176 -6.80 7.36 15.56
CA ILE A 176 -5.80 6.64 16.37
C ILE A 176 -5.97 7.03 17.84
N LEU A 177 -6.02 8.33 18.16
CA LEU A 177 -6.14 8.79 19.55
C LEU A 177 -7.46 8.42 20.23
N ASN A 178 -8.56 8.28 19.47
CA ASN A 178 -9.86 7.85 20.00
C ASN A 178 -9.98 6.33 20.13
N ASP A 179 -8.99 5.57 19.68
CA ASP A 179 -8.95 4.11 19.78
C ASP A 179 -7.75 3.70 20.65
N PRO A 180 -7.97 3.40 21.94
CA PRO A 180 -6.91 2.97 22.86
C PRO A 180 -6.12 1.76 22.36
N ASP A 181 -6.74 0.87 21.58
CA ASP A 181 -6.06 -0.29 21.01
C ASP A 181 -5.11 0.12 19.88
N LEU A 182 -5.51 1.07 19.03
CA LEU A 182 -4.63 1.65 18.02
C LEU A 182 -3.47 2.44 18.65
N VAL A 183 -3.72 3.27 19.67
CA VAL A 183 -2.64 3.96 20.41
C VAL A 183 -1.65 2.94 20.97
N THR A 184 -2.15 1.89 21.63
CA THR A 184 -1.33 0.82 22.20
C THR A 184 -0.54 0.10 21.12
N PHE A 185 -1.16 -0.18 19.97
CA PHE A 185 -0.51 -0.81 18.83
C PHE A 185 0.64 0.05 18.28
N TYR A 186 0.39 1.32 17.94
CA TYR A 186 1.44 2.20 17.39
C TYR A 186 2.56 2.47 18.40
N THR A 187 2.22 2.60 19.69
CA THR A 187 3.22 2.73 20.76
C THR A 187 4.14 1.52 20.81
N ARG A 188 3.58 0.30 20.78
CA ARG A 188 4.38 -0.93 20.75
C ARG A 188 5.18 -1.07 19.46
N LEU A 189 4.61 -0.66 18.33
CA LEU A 189 5.25 -0.70 17.02
C LEU A 189 6.50 0.19 17.00
N VAL A 190 6.34 1.46 17.38
CA VAL A 190 7.41 2.48 17.46
C VAL A 190 8.52 1.99 18.39
N ARG A 191 8.18 1.59 19.63
CA ARG A 191 9.14 1.05 20.59
C ARG A 191 9.96 -0.11 20.02
N SER A 192 9.28 -1.08 19.41
CA SER A 192 9.92 -2.29 18.88
C SER A 192 10.88 -1.99 17.73
N PHE A 193 10.52 -1.09 16.82
CA PHE A 193 11.40 -0.71 15.71
C PHE A 193 12.50 0.27 16.12
N ALA A 194 12.23 1.19 17.05
CA ALA A 194 13.23 2.09 17.62
C ALA A 194 14.34 1.30 18.33
N ALA A 195 13.96 0.35 19.20
CA ALA A 195 14.91 -0.53 19.91
C ALA A 195 15.80 -1.35 18.97
N LYS A 196 15.35 -1.62 17.73
CA LYS A 196 16.10 -2.35 16.69
C LYS A 196 16.89 -1.44 15.74
N GLY A 197 16.88 -0.12 15.95
CA GLY A 197 17.54 0.83 15.04
C GLY A 197 16.89 0.88 13.65
N ARG A 198 15.58 0.59 13.56
CA ARG A 198 14.83 0.47 12.30
C ARG A 198 13.76 1.54 12.12
N LEU A 199 13.47 2.35 13.13
CA LEU A 199 12.52 3.44 13.03
C LEU A 199 13.21 4.72 12.55
N GLU A 200 12.52 5.46 11.69
CA GLU A 200 12.90 6.81 11.25
C GLU A 200 11.69 7.74 11.30
N TRP A 201 11.92 9.00 11.67
CA TRP A 201 10.97 10.10 11.54
C TRP A 201 11.56 11.18 10.66
N HIS A 202 10.84 11.55 9.61
CA HIS A 202 11.21 12.65 8.73
C HIS A 202 10.22 13.77 8.91
N MET A 203 10.69 14.99 9.11
CA MET A 203 9.86 16.12 9.51
C MET A 203 10.25 17.39 8.75
N ILE A 204 9.26 18.25 8.55
CA ILE A 204 9.46 19.66 8.18
C ILE A 204 8.94 20.51 9.32
N ARG A 205 9.77 21.46 9.77
CA ARG A 205 9.37 22.50 10.72
C ARG A 205 9.47 23.89 10.09
N VAL A 206 8.59 24.78 10.51
CA VAL A 206 8.60 26.22 10.18
C VAL A 206 8.58 26.99 11.49
N GLU A 207 9.63 27.77 11.78
CA GLU A 207 9.78 28.48 13.07
C GLU A 207 9.60 27.53 14.28
N GLY A 208 10.15 26.31 14.18
CA GLY A 208 10.02 25.25 15.19
C GLY A 208 8.68 24.50 15.22
N ARG A 209 7.62 25.00 14.56
CA ARG A 209 6.32 24.32 14.44
C ARG A 209 6.40 23.16 13.46
N LEU A 210 5.92 21.98 13.84
CA LEU A 210 5.83 20.82 12.97
C LEU A 210 4.78 21.05 11.86
N VAL A 211 5.18 20.95 10.60
CA VAL A 211 4.29 21.21 9.45
C VAL A 211 4.04 19.95 8.63
N ALA A 212 5.01 19.04 8.55
CA ALA A 212 4.81 17.72 7.99
C ALA A 212 5.67 16.70 8.72
N ALA A 213 5.18 15.46 8.79
CA ALA A 213 5.87 14.33 9.38
C ALA A 213 5.60 13.05 8.60
N GLN A 214 6.59 12.19 8.51
CA GLN A 214 6.50 10.88 7.86
C GLN A 214 7.24 9.85 8.70
N MET A 215 6.58 8.72 8.95
CA MET A 215 7.16 7.56 9.60
C MET A 215 7.86 6.70 8.56
N GLY A 216 9.11 6.33 8.84
CA GLY A 216 9.90 5.38 8.08
C GLY A 216 10.22 4.13 8.91
N ILE A 217 10.11 2.96 8.30
CA ILE A 217 10.49 1.68 8.90
C ILE A 217 11.46 0.97 7.97
N ARG A 218 12.68 0.73 8.44
CA ARG A 218 13.71 0.02 7.71
C ARG A 218 13.54 -1.49 7.85
N CYS A 219 13.34 -2.15 6.72
CA CYS A 219 13.18 -3.60 6.57
C CYS A 219 14.24 -4.11 5.59
N GLY A 220 15.39 -4.55 6.11
CA GLY A 220 16.53 -4.89 5.27
C GLY A 220 17.04 -3.65 4.52
N ALA A 221 17.16 -3.76 3.19
CA ALA A 221 17.51 -2.66 2.30
C ALA A 221 16.29 -1.83 1.82
N SER A 222 15.10 -2.09 2.35
CA SER A 222 13.89 -1.33 2.01
C SER A 222 13.50 -0.35 3.11
N LEU A 223 13.19 0.88 2.74
CA LEU A 223 12.59 1.90 3.61
C LEU A 223 11.09 1.97 3.34
N MET A 224 10.28 1.46 4.26
CA MET A 224 8.82 1.48 4.20
C MET A 224 8.28 2.77 4.79
N LEU A 225 7.33 3.44 4.12
CA LEU A 225 6.75 4.71 4.57
C LEU A 225 5.25 4.56 4.89
N PRO A 226 4.89 3.91 6.01
CA PRO A 226 3.51 3.53 6.32
C PRO A 226 2.58 4.72 6.64
N LYS A 227 3.10 5.81 7.22
CA LYS A 227 2.29 6.94 7.66
C LYS A 227 2.95 8.24 7.30
N TYR A 228 2.13 9.20 6.89
CA TYR A 228 2.53 10.57 6.71
C TYR A 228 1.37 11.48 7.10
N ALA A 229 1.72 12.67 7.56
CA ALA A 229 0.82 13.66 8.11
C ALA A 229 1.35 15.05 7.76
N TYR A 230 0.45 15.99 7.59
CA TYR A 230 0.80 17.40 7.43
C TYR A 230 -0.28 18.29 8.03
N ASP A 231 0.13 19.50 8.38
CA ASP A 231 -0.72 20.56 8.89
C ASP A 231 -1.51 21.20 7.73
N GLU A 232 -2.84 21.17 7.82
CA GLU A 232 -3.72 21.68 6.77
C GLU A 232 -3.61 23.19 6.57
N GLU A 233 -3.17 23.95 7.59
CA GLU A 233 -2.91 25.40 7.44
C GLU A 233 -1.85 25.68 6.37
N PHE A 234 -0.97 24.71 6.11
CA PHE A 234 0.10 24.79 5.12
C PHE A 234 -0.22 24.00 3.85
N ALA A 235 -1.44 23.51 3.64
CA ALA A 235 -1.80 22.65 2.51
C ALA A 235 -1.42 23.25 1.14
N GLU A 236 -1.55 24.57 0.97
CA GLU A 236 -1.19 25.29 -0.26
C GLU A 236 0.33 25.29 -0.55
N CYS A 237 1.16 25.04 0.46
CA CYS A 237 2.62 24.91 0.34
C CYS A 237 3.06 23.49 -0.06
N TRP A 238 2.14 22.51 -0.05
CA TRP A 238 2.41 21.11 -0.37
C TRP A 238 3.49 20.46 0.52
N PRO A 239 3.49 20.68 1.84
CA PRO A 239 4.57 20.24 2.73
C PRO A 239 4.76 18.72 2.73
N GLY A 240 3.69 17.94 2.60
CA GLY A 240 3.79 16.49 2.46
C GLY A 240 4.56 16.04 1.20
N HIS A 241 4.44 16.75 0.08
CA HIS A 241 5.21 16.43 -1.12
C HIS A 241 6.66 16.90 -1.02
N ILE A 242 6.89 18.05 -0.40
CA ILE A 242 8.25 18.53 -0.10
C ILE A 242 8.95 17.49 0.80
N LEU A 243 8.26 16.97 1.80
CA LEU A 243 8.83 15.94 2.68
C LEU A 243 9.17 14.68 1.89
N VAL A 244 8.26 14.18 1.04
CA VAL A 244 8.55 13.02 0.17
C VAL A 244 9.76 13.27 -0.74
N GLU A 245 9.93 14.49 -1.27
CA GLU A 245 11.14 14.86 -2.04
C GLU A 245 12.41 14.69 -1.20
N GLU A 246 12.43 15.20 0.03
CA GLU A 246 13.57 15.07 0.96
C GLU A 246 13.85 13.62 1.33
N VAL A 247 12.81 12.81 1.57
CA VAL A 247 12.98 11.38 1.86
C VAL A 247 13.59 10.64 0.67
N ILE A 248 13.17 10.95 -0.55
CA ILE A 248 13.74 10.34 -1.75
C ILE A 248 15.20 10.76 -1.93
N LYS A 249 15.54 12.04 -1.73
CA LYS A 249 16.94 12.52 -1.78
C LYS A 249 17.82 11.78 -0.77
N ASP A 250 17.36 11.66 0.47
CA ASP A 250 18.07 10.93 1.52
C ASP A 250 18.26 9.45 1.15
N ALA A 251 17.22 8.81 0.62
CA ALA A 251 17.30 7.41 0.22
C ALA A 251 18.32 7.17 -0.91
N PHE A 252 18.39 8.05 -1.92
CA PHE A 252 19.43 7.98 -2.96
C PHE A 252 20.85 8.20 -2.42
N ALA A 253 21.00 9.01 -1.36
CA ALA A 253 22.30 9.28 -0.75
C ALA A 253 22.81 8.13 0.14
N ARG A 254 21.97 7.12 0.41
CA ARG A 254 22.23 6.05 1.38
C ARG A 254 22.47 4.70 0.70
N PRO A 255 23.73 4.20 0.64
CA PRO A 255 24.05 2.97 -0.07
C PRO A 255 23.42 1.72 0.55
N GLU A 256 23.05 1.77 1.84
CA GLU A 256 22.38 0.66 2.51
C GLU A 256 20.89 0.53 2.18
N ILE A 257 20.30 1.53 1.50
CA ILE A 257 18.91 1.52 1.06
C ILE A 257 18.88 1.23 -0.43
N ALA A 258 18.17 0.16 -0.80
CA ALA A 258 17.95 -0.24 -2.18
C ALA A 258 16.58 0.20 -2.71
N GLU A 259 15.58 0.26 -1.83
CA GLU A 259 14.20 0.56 -2.22
C GLU A 259 13.51 1.48 -1.22
N LEU A 260 12.72 2.42 -1.73
CA LEU A 260 11.73 3.17 -0.97
C LEU A 260 10.33 2.66 -1.34
N ASN A 261 9.56 2.25 -0.33
CA ASN A 261 8.24 1.65 -0.49
C ASN A 261 7.18 2.43 0.29
N PRO A 262 6.34 3.24 -0.37
CA PRO A 262 5.29 4.00 0.29
C PRO A 262 4.07 3.17 0.73
N MET A 263 4.12 1.85 0.56
CA MET A 263 3.10 0.89 1.00
C MET A 263 1.70 1.08 0.39
N SER A 264 1.54 1.96 -0.62
CA SER A 264 0.26 2.22 -1.32
C SER A 264 0.45 2.53 -2.82
N ASP A 265 -0.66 2.62 -3.58
CA ASP A 265 -0.72 3.11 -4.98
C ASP A 265 -1.46 4.47 -5.06
N GLY A 266 -1.22 5.34 -4.09
CA GLY A 266 -1.82 6.68 -4.06
C GLY A 266 -1.41 7.56 -5.25
N ASN A 267 -2.26 8.51 -5.63
CA ASN A 267 -2.02 9.42 -6.76
C ASN A 267 -0.72 10.24 -6.59
N GLN A 268 -0.34 10.55 -5.35
CA GLN A 268 0.92 11.23 -5.05
C GLN A 268 2.15 10.49 -5.60
N HIS A 269 2.14 9.15 -5.59
CA HIS A 269 3.27 8.35 -6.09
C HIS A 269 3.42 8.47 -7.60
N ARG A 270 2.30 8.67 -8.30
CA ARG A 270 2.29 8.92 -9.75
C ARG A 270 2.87 10.28 -10.09
N LEU A 271 2.69 11.29 -9.24
CA LEU A 271 3.32 12.61 -9.42
C LEU A 271 4.85 12.53 -9.29
N PHE A 272 5.34 11.57 -8.50
CA PHE A 272 6.76 11.25 -8.36
C PHE A 272 7.23 10.17 -9.35
N HIS A 273 6.40 9.78 -10.32
CA HIS A 273 6.73 8.76 -11.32
C HIS A 273 7.19 7.41 -10.73
N LEU A 274 6.73 7.04 -9.54
CA LEU A 274 7.10 5.75 -8.94
C LEU A 274 6.57 4.59 -9.81
N PRO A 275 7.44 3.62 -10.17
CA PRO A 275 7.02 2.35 -10.71
C PRO A 275 6.01 1.63 -9.81
N ARG A 276 5.30 0.67 -10.39
CA ARG A 276 4.33 -0.15 -9.68
C ARG A 276 4.71 -1.61 -9.77
N ASP A 277 4.61 -2.29 -8.66
CA ASP A 277 4.76 -3.74 -8.58
C ASP A 277 3.44 -4.41 -8.21
N GLU A 278 3.30 -5.66 -8.61
CA GLU A 278 2.11 -6.46 -8.39
C GLU A 278 2.26 -7.32 -7.14
N TYR A 279 1.17 -7.42 -6.38
CA TYR A 279 1.09 -8.19 -5.14
C TYR A 279 -0.16 -9.06 -5.21
N ALA A 280 -0.08 -10.28 -4.68
CA ALA A 280 -1.23 -11.18 -4.58
C ALA A 280 -1.26 -11.87 -3.22
N ASN A 281 -2.46 -12.17 -2.74
CA ASN A 281 -2.61 -13.19 -1.71
C ASN A 281 -2.52 -14.54 -2.41
N VAL A 282 -1.75 -15.45 -1.85
CA VAL A 282 -1.53 -16.76 -2.43
C VAL A 282 -2.09 -17.81 -1.48
N ARG A 283 -3.13 -18.51 -1.94
CA ARG A 283 -3.67 -19.66 -1.22
C ARG A 283 -3.00 -20.94 -1.69
N LEU A 284 -2.32 -21.62 -0.77
CA LEU A 284 -1.79 -22.96 -0.95
C LEU A 284 -2.83 -23.94 -0.39
N VAL A 285 -3.50 -24.70 -1.24
CA VAL A 285 -4.49 -25.70 -0.81
C VAL A 285 -3.84 -27.08 -0.80
N ARG A 286 -3.85 -27.76 0.35
CA ARG A 286 -3.24 -29.09 0.48
C ARG A 286 -3.92 -30.07 -0.48
N ARG A 287 -3.12 -30.80 -1.27
CA ARG A 287 -3.59 -31.85 -2.17
C ARG A 287 -4.15 -33.00 -1.34
N THR A 288 -5.44 -33.24 -1.51
CA THR A 288 -6.18 -34.42 -1.04
C THR A 288 -6.97 -34.96 -2.24
N VAL A 289 -7.36 -36.25 -2.21
CA VAL A 289 -8.14 -36.86 -3.31
C VAL A 289 -9.40 -36.02 -3.64
N MET A 290 -10.05 -35.41 -2.65
CA MET A 290 -11.17 -34.48 -2.84
C MET A 290 -10.82 -33.11 -3.45
N SER A 291 -9.63 -32.57 -3.20
CA SER A 291 -9.26 -31.25 -3.72
C SER A 291 -8.91 -31.29 -5.21
N VAL A 292 -8.35 -32.41 -5.68
CA VAL A 292 -8.05 -32.66 -7.10
C VAL A 292 -9.34 -32.84 -7.89
N SER A 293 -10.31 -33.62 -7.38
CA SER A 293 -11.59 -33.86 -8.05
C SER A 293 -12.44 -32.59 -8.19
N ARG A 294 -12.44 -31.68 -7.19
CA ARG A 294 -13.11 -30.37 -7.30
C ARG A 294 -12.51 -29.44 -8.37
N ARG A 295 -11.21 -29.56 -8.69
CA ARG A 295 -10.56 -28.78 -9.77
C ARG A 295 -11.04 -29.24 -11.15
N PHE A 296 -11.16 -30.56 -11.34
CA PHE A 296 -11.81 -31.15 -12.52
C PHE A 296 -13.27 -30.70 -12.63
N VAL A 297 -14.05 -30.80 -11.55
CA VAL A 297 -15.46 -30.35 -11.57
C VAL A 297 -15.58 -28.86 -11.90
N ARG A 298 -14.75 -27.97 -11.33
CA ARG A 298 -14.81 -26.54 -11.68
C ARG A 298 -14.36 -26.24 -13.11
N GLY A 299 -13.37 -26.95 -13.65
CA GLY A 299 -12.95 -26.83 -15.05
C GLY A 299 -14.05 -27.26 -16.00
N THR A 300 -14.65 -28.43 -15.75
CA THR A 300 -15.77 -28.97 -16.53
C THR A 300 -17.03 -28.13 -16.37
N VAL A 301 -17.37 -27.65 -15.17
CA VAL A 301 -18.52 -26.76 -14.95
C VAL A 301 -18.32 -25.40 -15.64
N ARG A 302 -17.10 -24.85 -15.70
CA ARG A 302 -16.84 -23.61 -16.46
C ARG A 302 -16.95 -23.82 -17.97
N SER A 303 -16.53 -24.97 -18.48
CA SER A 303 -16.71 -25.35 -19.89
C SER A 303 -18.19 -25.62 -20.19
N VAL A 304 -18.87 -26.48 -19.44
CA VAL A 304 -20.32 -26.76 -19.58
C VAL A 304 -21.15 -25.48 -19.44
N TYR A 305 -20.80 -24.59 -18.50
CA TYR A 305 -21.47 -23.30 -18.38
C TYR A 305 -21.26 -22.41 -19.61
N ARG A 306 -20.02 -22.29 -20.10
CA ARG A 306 -19.68 -21.44 -21.25
C ARG A 306 -20.22 -21.98 -22.57
N ASP A 307 -20.09 -23.29 -22.78
CA ASP A 307 -20.27 -23.95 -24.08
C ASP A 307 -21.71 -24.48 -24.23
N TYR A 308 -22.39 -24.82 -23.12
CA TYR A 308 -23.73 -25.41 -23.14
C TYR A 308 -24.82 -24.54 -22.50
N LEU A 309 -24.57 -23.94 -21.33
CA LEU A 309 -25.63 -23.20 -20.59
C LEU A 309 -25.75 -21.74 -21.02
N ARG A 310 -24.63 -21.03 -21.25
CA ARG A 310 -24.63 -19.60 -21.61
C ARG A 310 -25.40 -19.27 -22.91
N PRO A 311 -25.34 -20.07 -23.99
CA PRO A 311 -26.15 -19.84 -25.19
C PRO A 311 -27.66 -20.04 -24.96
N ARG A 312 -28.03 -20.91 -24.00
CA ARG A 312 -29.43 -21.25 -23.71
C ARG A 312 -30.08 -20.35 -22.67
N ILE A 313 -29.29 -19.77 -21.76
CA ILE A 313 -29.79 -18.83 -20.74
C ILE A 313 -30.14 -17.47 -21.36
N ARG A 314 -29.43 -17.05 -22.42
CA ARG A 314 -29.67 -15.75 -23.08
C ARG A 314 -31.11 -15.58 -23.62
N PRO A 315 -31.68 -16.52 -24.40
CA PRO A 315 -33.08 -16.39 -24.86
C PRO A 315 -34.11 -16.47 -23.72
N VAL A 316 -33.85 -17.25 -22.66
CA VAL A 316 -34.74 -17.35 -21.49
C VAL A 316 -34.75 -16.04 -20.68
N MET A 317 -33.58 -15.40 -20.52
CA MET A 317 -33.47 -14.10 -19.87
C MET A 317 -34.07 -12.97 -20.71
N GLU A 318 -33.96 -13.03 -22.04
CA GLU A 318 -34.62 -12.10 -22.97
C GLU A 318 -36.16 -12.24 -22.90
N GLN A 319 -36.70 -13.46 -22.86
CA GLN A 319 -38.14 -13.71 -22.65
C GLN A 319 -38.65 -13.23 -21.29
N LEU A 320 -37.89 -13.44 -20.20
CA LEU A 320 -38.26 -12.96 -18.86
C LEU A 320 -38.16 -11.43 -18.73
N SER A 321 -37.21 -10.79 -19.43
CA SER A 321 -37.09 -9.33 -19.44
C SER A 321 -38.17 -8.65 -20.28
N GLY A 322 -38.67 -9.29 -21.35
CA GLY A 322 -39.82 -8.80 -22.12
C GLY A 322 -41.14 -8.86 -21.34
N ALA A 323 -41.31 -9.89 -20.50
CA ALA A 323 -42.49 -10.03 -19.64
C ALA A 323 -42.54 -9.03 -18.47
N PHE A 324 -41.41 -8.43 -18.10
CA PHE A 324 -41.31 -7.44 -17.02
C PHE A 324 -41.48 -5.98 -17.47
N ILE A 325 -41.42 -5.69 -18.77
CA ILE A 325 -41.59 -4.34 -19.33
C ILE A 325 -43.05 -4.09 -19.79
N ALA A 326 -43.87 -5.15 -19.88
CA ALA A 326 -45.27 -5.08 -20.31
C ALA A 326 -46.29 -5.14 -19.14
N ARG A 327 -45.90 -4.78 -17.92
CA ARG A 327 -46.81 -4.66 -16.76
C ARG A 327 -46.72 -3.29 -16.11
#